data_AF-A0A7L0J8E6-F1
#
_entry.id   AF-A0A7L0J8E6-F1
#
_cell.length_a   1.000
_cell.length_b   1.000
_cell.length_c   1.000
_cell.angle_alpha   90.00
_cell.angle_beta   90.00
_cell.angle_gamma   90.00
#
_symmetry.space_group_name_H-M   'P 1'
#
loop_
_entity.id
_entity.type
_entity.pdbx_description
1 polymer ?
#
loop_
_entity_poly.entity_id
_entity_poly.type
_entity_poly.pdbx_seq_one_letter_code
_entity_poly.pdbx_strand_id
1 'polypeptide(L)'
;QTFYFGEVGIGTPPQNFLVIFDTGSSNLWVPSTYCQSPACEDHTRFNHSLSSTFLGTDVTYTLRYGFGDLSVVLGYDTVTIQNIIIRNQEFGLSLYEPSRPFCYLDFDGILGMAYPGVAISGFNTLMQNMLQQNQLNEPIFSFYFSR
;
A
#
# COMPACT_ATOMS: atom_id res chain seq x y z
N GLN A 1 -7.33 -10.05 19.10
CA GLN A 1 -7.06 -9.10 18.00
C GLN A 1 -7.16 -9.88 16.70
N THR A 2 -7.94 -9.42 15.71
CA THR A 2 -8.20 -10.19 14.48
C THR A 2 -7.24 -9.84 13.34
N PHE A 3 -6.62 -8.66 13.39
CA PHE A 3 -5.69 -8.15 12.40
C PHE A 3 -4.46 -7.52 13.07
N TYR A 4 -3.30 -7.62 12.41
CA TYR A 4 -2.08 -6.91 12.79
C TYR A 4 -1.73 -5.93 11.67
N PHE A 5 -1.64 -4.65 12.01
CA PHE A 5 -1.35 -3.57 11.10
C PHE A 5 -0.33 -2.61 11.74
N GLY A 6 0.31 -1.80 10.92
CA GLY A 6 1.24 -0.77 11.40
C GLY A 6 1.26 0.43 10.48
N GLU A 7 1.97 1.46 10.90
CA GLU A 7 2.02 2.73 10.19
C GLU A 7 3.07 2.73 9.07
N VAL A 8 2.70 3.28 7.93
CA VAL A 8 3.59 3.61 6.81
C VAL A 8 3.33 5.05 6.35
N GLY A 9 4.39 5.78 6.03
CA GLY A 9 4.31 7.12 5.46
C GLY A 9 4.47 7.07 3.94
N ILE A 10 3.62 7.75 3.19
CA ILE A 10 3.71 7.87 1.72
C ILE A 10 3.77 9.35 1.34
N GLY A 11 4.76 9.73 0.54
CA GLY A 11 4.93 11.08 0.02
C GLY A 11 5.94 11.96 0.74
N THR A 12 6.13 13.17 0.20
CA THR A 12 7.02 14.20 0.76
C THR A 12 6.30 15.56 0.83
N PRO A 13 5.88 16.04 2.01
CA PRO A 13 6.00 15.39 3.32
C PRO A 13 5.16 14.10 3.45
N PRO A 14 5.51 13.18 4.36
CA PRO A 14 4.80 11.92 4.52
C PRO A 14 3.33 12.09 4.95
N GLN A 15 2.44 11.35 4.30
CA GLN A 15 1.06 11.10 4.71
C GLN A 15 0.99 9.70 5.30
N ASN A 16 0.52 9.55 6.55
CA ASN A 16 0.58 8.28 7.27
C ASN A 16 -0.68 7.44 7.04
N PHE A 17 -0.50 6.13 6.93
CA PHE A 17 -1.55 5.14 6.76
C PHE A 17 -1.31 3.94 7.66
N LEU A 18 -2.38 3.39 8.21
CA LEU A 18 -2.35 2.08 8.85
C LEU A 18 -2.56 1.01 7.79
N VAL A 19 -1.61 0.09 7.63
CA VAL A 19 -1.68 -0.97 6.64
C VAL A 19 -1.49 -2.34 7.27
N ILE A 20 -2.20 -3.33 6.73
CA ILE A 20 -1.87 -4.74 7.01
C ILE A 20 -0.60 -5.11 6.25
N PHE A 21 0.32 -5.76 6.94
CA PHE A 21 1.46 -6.43 6.31
C PHE A 21 1.03 -7.83 5.88
N ASP A 22 0.77 -8.01 4.59
CA ASP A 22 0.15 -9.22 4.04
C ASP A 22 1.16 -10.07 3.27
N THR A 23 1.51 -11.24 3.78
CA THR A 23 2.38 -12.20 3.07
C THR A 23 1.65 -13.02 2.00
N GLY A 24 0.34 -12.83 1.84
CA GLY A 24 -0.50 -13.48 0.82
C GLY A 24 -0.67 -12.67 -0.47
N SER A 25 -0.33 -11.38 -0.46
CA SER A 25 -0.38 -10.50 -1.63
C SER A 25 0.93 -9.72 -1.80
N SER A 26 1.14 -9.10 -2.97
CA SER A 26 2.43 -8.48 -3.32
C SER A 26 2.37 -6.97 -3.58
N ASN A 27 1.17 -6.39 -3.65
CA ASN A 27 0.98 -4.98 -3.98
C ASN A 27 0.79 -4.14 -2.71
N LEU A 28 1.34 -2.94 -2.72
CA LEU A 28 0.98 -1.88 -1.79
C LEU A 28 -0.17 -1.07 -2.39
N TRP A 29 -1.22 -0.82 -1.62
CA TRP A 29 -2.25 0.15 -1.99
C TRP A 29 -2.83 0.84 -0.76
N VAL A 30 -3.29 2.07 -0.95
CA VAL A 30 -3.96 2.87 0.08
C VAL A 30 -5.17 3.60 -0.50
N PRO A 31 -6.12 4.02 0.34
CA PRO A 31 -7.23 4.86 -0.08
C PRO A 31 -6.68 6.17 -0.66
N SER A 32 -7.34 6.74 -1.66
CA SER A 32 -6.90 7.98 -2.30
C SER A 32 -8.03 9.01 -2.38
N THR A 33 -7.67 10.28 -2.59
CA THR A 33 -8.65 11.35 -2.81
C THR A 33 -9.50 11.16 -4.07
N TYR A 34 -9.12 10.24 -4.97
CA TYR A 34 -9.94 9.85 -6.12
C TYR A 34 -11.10 8.94 -5.73
N CYS A 35 -10.99 8.21 -4.62
CA CYS A 35 -12.03 7.30 -4.16
C CYS A 35 -13.19 8.06 -3.53
N GLN A 36 -14.39 7.79 -4.05
CA GLN A 36 -15.66 8.36 -3.60
C GLN A 36 -16.62 7.28 -3.05
N SER A 37 -16.18 6.02 -2.94
CA SER A 37 -17.00 4.99 -2.32
C SER A 37 -17.07 5.18 -0.80
N PRO A 38 -18.17 4.81 -0.13
CA PRO A 38 -18.31 4.98 1.32
C PRO A 38 -17.19 4.34 2.16
N ALA A 39 -16.55 3.28 1.66
CA ALA A 39 -15.41 2.65 2.34
C ALA A 39 -14.22 3.60 2.53
N CYS A 40 -14.03 4.56 1.62
CA CYS A 40 -12.91 5.49 1.66
C CYS A 40 -13.20 6.75 2.50
N GLU A 41 -14.45 7.00 2.89
CA GLU A 41 -14.84 8.23 3.59
C GLU A 41 -14.33 8.27 5.04
N ASP A 42 -14.34 7.11 5.69
CA ASP A 42 -13.92 6.94 7.09
C ASP A 42 -12.43 6.62 7.25
N HIS A 43 -11.68 6.50 6.14
CA HIS A 43 -10.25 6.17 6.12
C HIS A 43 -9.36 7.34 5.70
N THR A 44 -8.09 7.25 6.06
CA THR A 44 -7.09 8.20 5.60
C THR A 44 -6.90 8.03 4.10
N ARG A 45 -6.99 9.15 3.35
CA ARG A 45 -6.87 9.15 1.89
C ARG A 45 -5.62 9.87 1.44
N PHE A 46 -4.84 9.21 0.60
CA PHE A 46 -3.67 9.78 -0.04
C PHE A 46 -4.06 10.90 -0.99
N ASN A 47 -3.54 12.09 -0.71
CA ASN A 47 -3.65 13.26 -1.55
C ASN A 47 -2.34 13.48 -2.32
N HIS A 48 -2.34 13.04 -3.57
CA HIS A 48 -1.23 13.20 -4.50
C HIS A 48 -0.76 14.66 -4.67
N SER A 49 -1.65 15.65 -4.55
CA SER A 49 -1.29 17.07 -4.69
C SER A 49 -0.47 17.62 -3.52
N LEU A 50 -0.41 16.90 -2.40
CA LEU A 50 0.35 17.30 -1.20
C LEU A 50 1.76 16.67 -1.15
N SER A 51 2.10 15.77 -2.08
CA SER A 51 3.41 15.14 -2.14
C SER A 51 4.23 15.71 -3.30
N SER A 52 5.40 16.24 -2.96
CA SER A 52 6.37 16.77 -3.94
C SER A 52 7.14 15.68 -4.70
N THR A 53 7.10 14.44 -4.23
CA THR A 53 7.79 13.29 -4.84
C THR A 53 6.84 12.36 -5.61
N PHE A 54 5.55 12.69 -5.66
CA PHE A 54 4.56 11.89 -6.35
C PHE A 54 4.75 11.93 -7.87
N LEU A 55 4.69 10.75 -8.50
CA LEU A 55 4.68 10.58 -9.95
C LEU A 55 3.49 9.69 -10.32
N GLY A 56 2.46 10.30 -10.89
CA GLY A 56 1.26 9.59 -11.34
C GLY A 56 1.46 8.80 -12.62
N THR A 57 0.63 7.78 -12.82
CA THR A 57 0.50 7.06 -14.09
C THR A 57 -0.97 6.96 -14.48
N ASP A 58 -1.25 6.66 -15.75
CA ASP A 58 -2.61 6.39 -16.24
C ASP A 58 -2.96 4.88 -16.22
N VAL A 59 -2.11 4.06 -15.59
CA VAL A 59 -2.31 2.61 -15.53
C VAL A 59 -3.29 2.28 -14.43
N THR A 60 -4.41 1.68 -14.79
CA THR A 60 -5.41 1.19 -13.83
C THR A 60 -5.35 -0.32 -13.70
N TYR A 61 -5.67 -0.82 -12.52
CA TYR A 61 -5.69 -2.25 -12.24
C TYR A 61 -6.87 -2.60 -11.32
N THR A 62 -7.40 -3.82 -11.48
CA THR A 62 -8.41 -4.37 -10.57
C THR A 62 -7.77 -5.44 -9.71
N LEU A 63 -7.59 -5.14 -8.44
CA LEU A 63 -7.11 -6.08 -7.44
C LEU A 63 -8.29 -6.91 -6.94
N ARG A 64 -8.20 -8.22 -7.11
CA ARG A 64 -9.27 -9.15 -6.71
C ARG A 64 -8.91 -9.78 -5.39
N TYR A 65 -9.63 -9.41 -4.35
CA TYR A 65 -9.57 -10.07 -3.05
C TYR A 65 -10.77 -11.01 -2.91
N GLY A 66 -10.64 -12.07 -2.11
CA GLY A 66 -11.69 -13.10 -1.99
C GLY A 66 -13.07 -12.60 -1.52
N PHE A 67 -13.15 -11.35 -1.08
CA PHE A 67 -14.34 -10.67 -0.58
C PHE A 67 -14.79 -9.47 -1.44
N GLY A 68 -14.09 -9.17 -2.54
CA GLY A 68 -14.48 -8.11 -3.46
C GLY A 68 -13.35 -7.62 -4.36
N ASP A 69 -13.74 -6.90 -5.41
CA ASP A 69 -12.83 -6.28 -6.36
C ASP A 69 -12.60 -4.81 -5.98
N LEU A 70 -11.32 -4.44 -5.84
CA LEU A 70 -10.83 -3.09 -5.63
C LEU A 70 -10.25 -2.58 -6.95
N SER A 71 -10.59 -1.35 -7.33
CA SER A 71 -9.96 -0.70 -8.48
C SER A 71 -8.95 0.34 -8.02
N VAL A 72 -7.75 0.33 -8.60
CA VAL A 72 -6.69 1.29 -8.32
C VAL A 72 -6.16 1.94 -9.59
N VAL A 73 -5.64 3.15 -9.47
CA VAL A 73 -4.69 3.72 -10.43
C VAL A 73 -3.29 3.64 -9.83
N LEU A 74 -2.29 3.27 -10.63
CA LEU A 74 -0.93 3.11 -10.15
C LEU A 74 -0.21 4.46 -10.11
N GLY A 75 0.63 4.64 -9.11
CA GLY A 75 1.52 5.79 -8.98
C GLY A 75 2.82 5.38 -8.31
N TYR A 76 3.77 6.30 -8.32
CA TYR A 76 5.03 6.16 -7.61
C TYR A 76 5.16 7.28 -6.58
N ASP A 77 5.67 6.93 -5.41
CA ASP A 77 6.11 7.93 -4.44
C ASP A 77 7.21 7.36 -3.53
N THR A 78 7.67 8.15 -2.57
CA THR A 78 8.55 7.70 -1.49
C THR A 78 7.69 7.08 -0.39
N VAL A 79 7.99 5.83 -0.04
CA VAL A 79 7.39 5.12 1.08
C VAL A 79 8.39 5.06 2.23
N THR A 80 7.92 5.36 3.44
CA THR A 80 8.73 5.35 4.66
C THR A 80 8.11 4.40 5.67
N ILE A 81 8.92 3.47 6.18
CA ILE A 81 8.53 2.57 7.26
C ILE A 81 9.54 2.78 8.38
N GLN A 82 9.12 3.52 9.41
CA GLN A 82 10.01 3.99 10.47
C GLN A 82 11.22 4.75 9.89
N ASN A 83 12.42 4.17 9.99
CA ASN A 83 13.67 4.74 9.50
C ASN A 83 14.07 4.24 8.09
N ILE A 84 13.28 3.34 7.49
CA ILE A 84 13.54 2.79 6.16
C ILE A 84 12.84 3.67 5.12
N ILE A 85 13.60 4.15 4.13
CA ILE A 85 13.10 5.03 3.08
C ILE A 85 13.24 4.34 1.72
N ILE A 86 12.10 3.99 1.12
CA ILE A 86 12.01 3.36 -0.19
C ILE A 86 11.55 4.43 -1.20
N ARG A 87 12.46 4.87 -2.08
CA ARG A 87 12.15 5.87 -3.10
C ARG A 87 11.55 5.22 -4.33
N ASN A 88 10.74 5.97 -5.08
CA ASN A 88 10.15 5.51 -6.35
C ASN A 88 9.45 4.14 -6.20
N GLN A 89 8.69 3.98 -5.11
CA GLN A 89 7.90 2.79 -4.85
C GLN A 89 6.57 2.89 -5.59
N GLU A 90 6.26 1.87 -6.38
CA GLU A 90 4.93 1.70 -6.96
C GLU A 90 3.90 1.40 -5.87
N PHE A 91 2.73 2.03 -5.96
CA PHE A 91 1.58 1.69 -5.15
C PHE A 91 0.28 2.01 -5.87
N GLY A 92 -0.78 1.32 -5.46
CA GLY A 92 -2.15 1.58 -5.91
C GLY A 92 -2.81 2.69 -5.12
N LEU A 93 -3.34 3.68 -5.83
CA LEU A 93 -4.28 4.67 -5.32
C LEU A 93 -5.69 4.16 -5.57
N SER A 94 -6.47 3.89 -4.52
CA SER A 94 -7.83 3.40 -4.68
C SER A 94 -8.68 4.37 -5.51
N LEU A 95 -9.41 3.85 -6.49
CA LEU A 95 -10.49 4.53 -7.21
C LEU A 95 -11.86 4.13 -6.66
N TYR A 96 -11.98 2.86 -6.24
CA TYR A 96 -13.21 2.28 -5.72
C TYR A 96 -12.89 1.14 -4.76
N GLU A 97 -13.51 1.16 -3.58
CA GLU A 97 -13.44 0.10 -2.58
C GLU A 97 -14.85 -0.46 -2.27
N PRO A 98 -15.04 -1.79 -2.20
CA PRO A 98 -16.33 -2.35 -1.84
C PRO A 98 -16.66 -2.10 -0.37
N SER A 99 -17.91 -1.75 -0.05
CA SER A 99 -18.31 -1.38 1.33
C SER A 99 -18.08 -2.49 2.36
N ARG A 100 -18.07 -3.75 1.96
CA ARG A 100 -17.68 -4.87 2.83
C ARG A 100 -16.47 -5.57 2.22
N PRO A 101 -15.43 -5.88 3.00
CA PRO A 101 -15.27 -5.63 4.45
C PRO A 101 -14.79 -4.21 4.80
N PHE A 102 -14.36 -3.40 3.83
CA PHE A 102 -13.48 -2.24 4.06
C PHE A 102 -14.07 -1.12 4.93
N CYS A 103 -15.38 -0.84 4.90
CA CYS A 103 -15.97 0.18 5.80
C CYS A 103 -15.80 -0.12 7.30
N TYR A 104 -15.49 -1.36 7.69
CA TYR A 104 -15.47 -1.80 9.10
C TYR A 104 -14.07 -2.18 9.58
N LEU A 105 -13.03 -1.80 8.84
CA LEU A 105 -11.65 -2.15 9.15
C LEU A 105 -10.93 -0.98 9.82
N ASP A 106 -10.15 -1.29 10.86
CA ASP A 106 -9.35 -0.31 11.61
C ASP A 106 -8.04 0.08 10.90
N PHE A 107 -7.85 -0.37 9.65
CA PHE A 107 -6.69 -0.08 8.82
C PHE A 107 -7.14 0.47 7.47
N ASP A 108 -6.32 1.33 6.89
CA ASP A 108 -6.61 2.04 5.63
C ASP A 108 -6.30 1.19 4.40
N GLY A 109 -5.19 0.44 4.40
CA GLY A 109 -4.71 -0.25 3.19
C GLY A 109 -3.97 -1.56 3.43
N ILE A 110 -3.37 -2.09 2.36
CA ILE A 110 -2.60 -3.34 2.41
C ILE A 110 -1.20 -3.09 1.85
N LEU A 111 -0.20 -3.57 2.57
CA LEU A 111 1.18 -3.69 2.12
C LEU A 111 1.49 -5.17 1.88
N GLY A 112 1.47 -5.56 0.60
CA GLY A 112 1.84 -6.90 0.17
C GLY A 112 3.35 -7.17 0.33
N MET A 113 3.67 -8.31 0.93
CA MET A 113 5.04 -8.78 1.20
C MET A 113 5.36 -10.13 0.52
N ALA A 114 4.46 -10.63 -0.33
CA ALA A 114 4.66 -11.86 -1.07
C ALA A 114 5.63 -11.69 -2.26
N TYR A 115 5.90 -12.80 -2.94
CA TYR A 115 6.86 -12.85 -4.04
C TYR A 115 6.37 -12.02 -5.25
N PRO A 116 7.27 -11.45 -6.06
CA PRO A 116 6.91 -10.63 -7.23
C PRO A 116 6.02 -11.33 -8.26
N GLY A 117 6.02 -12.66 -8.31
CA GLY A 117 5.18 -13.44 -9.24
C GLY A 117 3.67 -13.28 -9.03
N VAL A 118 3.23 -12.69 -7.91
CA VAL A 118 1.82 -12.39 -7.61
C VAL A 118 1.54 -10.87 -7.68
N ALA A 119 2.55 -10.06 -7.96
CA ALA A 119 2.39 -8.62 -8.15
C ALA A 119 1.85 -8.31 -9.56
N ILE A 120 1.43 -7.07 -9.76
CA ILE A 120 1.14 -6.53 -11.09
C ILE A 120 2.40 -6.64 -11.94
N SER A 121 2.30 -7.39 -13.04
CA SER A 121 3.44 -7.66 -13.93
C SER A 121 4.06 -6.35 -14.43
N GLY A 122 5.38 -6.25 -14.33
CA GLY A 122 6.15 -5.08 -14.77
C GLY A 122 6.45 -4.06 -13.68
N PHE A 123 5.94 -4.27 -12.46
CA PHE A 123 6.18 -3.38 -11.31
C PHE A 123 6.95 -4.11 -10.20
N ASN A 124 7.82 -3.39 -9.50
CA ASN A 124 8.58 -3.94 -8.39
C ASN A 124 7.75 -3.92 -7.10
N THR A 125 7.77 -5.02 -6.36
CA THR A 125 7.25 -5.05 -4.99
C THR A 125 8.10 -4.19 -4.06
N LEU A 126 7.52 -3.82 -2.92
CA LEU A 126 8.22 -3.07 -1.89
C LEU A 126 9.48 -3.78 -1.38
N MET A 127 9.41 -5.11 -1.22
CA MET A 127 10.58 -5.92 -0.84
C MET A 127 11.68 -5.91 -1.90
N GLN A 128 11.33 -5.91 -3.20
CA GLN A 128 12.34 -5.80 -4.26
C GLN A 128 13.03 -4.43 -4.24
N ASN A 129 12.26 -3.34 -4.07
CA ASN A 129 12.83 -2.01 -4.02
C ASN A 129 13.70 -1.81 -2.76
N MET A 130 13.31 -2.36 -1.61
CA MET A 130 14.16 -2.37 -0.42
C MET A 130 15.52 -3.05 -0.67
N LEU A 131 15.52 -4.21 -1.32
CA LEU A 131 16.75 -4.93 -1.67
C LEU A 131 17.61 -4.16 -2.67
N GLN A 132 17.01 -3.64 -3.74
CA GLN A 132 17.71 -2.89 -4.79
C GLN A 132 18.30 -1.57 -4.27
N GLN A 133 17.66 -0.95 -3.27
CA GLN A 133 18.10 0.30 -2.66
C GLN A 133 18.97 0.10 -1.41
N ASN A 134 19.44 -1.13 -1.15
CA ASN A 134 20.25 -1.51 0.02
C ASN A 134 19.65 -1.01 1.35
N GLN A 135 18.32 -1.10 1.49
CA GLN A 135 17.62 -0.70 2.71
C GLN A 135 17.57 -1.81 3.77
N LEU A 136 18.01 -3.03 3.42
CA LEU A 136 18.05 -4.18 4.31
C LEU A 136 19.49 -4.65 4.46
N ASN A 137 19.89 -4.93 5.71
CA ASN A 137 21.20 -5.54 5.99
C ASN A 137 21.25 -7.00 5.50
N GLU A 138 20.13 -7.71 5.61
CA GLU A 138 19.95 -9.09 5.18
C GLU A 138 18.60 -9.21 4.46
N PRO A 139 18.45 -10.07 3.43
CA PRO A 139 17.22 -10.23 2.66
C PRO A 139 16.16 -11.05 3.43
N ILE A 140 15.91 -10.69 4.69
CA ILE A 140 15.05 -11.41 5.62
C ILE A 140 14.13 -10.41 6.32
N PHE A 141 12.85 -10.76 6.45
CA PHE A 141 11.92 -10.13 7.39
C PHE A 141 11.29 -11.22 8.26
N SER A 142 10.76 -10.83 9.42
CA SER A 142 10.09 -11.76 10.34
C SER A 142 8.94 -11.06 11.05
N PHE A 143 7.92 -11.83 11.44
CA PHE A 143 6.82 -11.35 12.25
C PHE A 143 6.85 -11.98 13.63
N TYR A 144 6.59 -11.16 14.64
CA TYR A 144 6.27 -11.59 15.98
C TYR A 144 4.91 -11.02 16.35
N PHE A 145 3.98 -11.90 16.73
CA PHE A 145 2.61 -11.54 17.07
C PHE A 145 2.37 -11.82 18.56
N SER A 146 2.12 -10.77 19.35
CA SER A 146 1.70 -10.91 20.75
C SER A 146 0.26 -11.41 20.82
N ARG A 147 -0.01 -12.34 21.75
CA ARG A 147 -1.36 -12.86 22.00
C ARG A 147 -2.16 -11.99 22.96
#